data_AF-A0A9D8XDA2-F1
#
_entry.id   AF-A0A9D8XDA2-F1
#
_cell.length_a   1.000
_cell.length_b   1.000
_cell.length_c   1.000
_cell.angle_alpha   90.00
_cell.angle_beta   90.00
_cell.angle_gamma   90.00
#
_symmetry.space_group_name_H-M   'P 1'
#
loop_
_entity.id
_entity.type
_entity.pdbx_description
1 polymer ?
#
loop_
_entity_poly.entity_id
_entity_poly.type
_entity_poly.pdbx_seq_one_letter_code
_entity_poly.pdbx_strand_id
1 'polypeptide(L)'
;YLRVIQMDPKTYTTWNKTVQHDGPAVSVFQADGVKRILGTVPIEPDGSVNFKIPPGQAVFFQMLDENGQAIHVMRSFTYVMPGENRGCFGCHESNMSTRSNKLMGGGQMGSALRKPPVDLTPTPWGTESISYMRFVQPVLDRNCGKCHQDPESPAYAKLNMTCRPSKKGWWANVHSRPGDQSPFCEPYLTLVSGDCGWGRSKVKNEKGVPVNLAGVFVVEGYGGRDPNNLATLPPYSAYSPTSTLIQNATSGNHHGVKVSQEDAERLIAWVDCNGPYLGDEEIRKMYDPYSKAIETVPPVRPRVASAPVINRFDIRQDGDSVKVSGALVLSEEAAKLKARDEVVLNLLRKKDEYMKKPFKGEILEASYGAKDTWLDVREKVNAQLTGVSFVDMPKYNTIFTDPIRDVVKTLRLKVRTEEGKVVEFELPENSPLLLP
;
A
#
# COMPACT_ATOMS: atom_id res chain seq x y z
N TYR A 1 15.22 -17.42 -16.44
CA TYR A 1 15.29 -15.98 -16.79
C TYR A 1 15.75 -15.18 -15.57
N LEU A 2 16.19 -13.93 -15.75
CA LEU A 2 16.41 -13.00 -14.63
C LEU A 2 15.35 -11.89 -14.68
N ARG A 3 14.63 -11.68 -13.58
CA ARG A 3 13.68 -10.56 -13.40
C ARG A 3 14.39 -9.37 -12.80
N VAL A 4 14.17 -8.19 -13.37
CA VAL A 4 14.69 -6.92 -12.86
C VAL A 4 13.57 -6.16 -12.19
N ILE A 5 13.78 -5.81 -10.92
CA ILE A 5 12.79 -5.12 -10.09
C ILE A 5 13.38 -3.81 -9.60
N GLN A 6 12.65 -2.73 -9.78
CA GLN A 6 12.92 -1.44 -9.17
C GLN A 6 12.18 -1.34 -7.83
N MET A 7 12.85 -0.81 -6.82
CA MET A 7 12.20 -0.33 -5.60
C MET A 7 12.21 1.19 -5.61
N ASP A 8 11.02 1.79 -5.58
CA ASP A 8 10.85 3.24 -5.63
C ASP A 8 11.33 3.88 -4.32
N PRO A 9 11.95 5.08 -4.38
CA PRO A 9 12.29 5.81 -3.18
C PRO A 9 11.02 6.19 -2.42
N LYS A 10 11.00 5.92 -1.12
CA LYS A 10 9.89 6.34 -0.26
C LYS A 10 10.00 7.84 0.04
N THR A 11 9.21 8.63 -0.68
CA THR A 11 9.18 10.10 -0.54
C THR A 11 7.95 10.62 0.20
N TYR A 12 7.03 9.71 0.49
CA TYR A 12 5.75 9.98 1.12
C TYR A 12 5.77 9.53 2.59
N THR A 13 5.03 10.24 3.44
CA THR A 13 4.84 9.87 4.83
C THR A 13 3.54 10.49 5.38
N THR A 14 2.82 9.74 6.20
CA THR A 14 1.70 10.25 7.00
C THR A 14 2.22 10.81 8.33
N TRP A 15 1.38 11.58 9.05
CA TRP A 15 1.73 12.03 10.40
C TRP A 15 1.84 10.89 11.41
N ASN A 16 0.90 9.94 11.33
CA ASN A 16 0.88 8.76 12.17
C ASN A 16 1.34 7.54 11.37
N LYS A 17 2.01 6.60 12.04
CA LYS A 17 2.33 5.29 11.45
C LYS A 17 1.02 4.50 11.27
N THR A 18 0.77 3.99 10.07
CA THR A 18 -0.39 3.15 9.79
C THR A 18 -0.12 1.69 10.09
N VAL A 19 1.14 1.23 10.02
CA VAL A 19 1.60 -0.14 10.34
C VAL A 19 3.04 -0.12 10.83
N GLN A 20 3.35 -0.84 11.92
CA GLN A 20 4.72 -1.00 12.45
C GLN A 20 5.53 0.31 12.49
N HIS A 21 6.47 0.48 11.58
CA HIS A 21 7.36 1.63 11.54
C HIS A 21 6.98 2.69 10.51
N ASP A 22 5.89 2.46 9.77
CA ASP A 22 5.56 3.12 8.51
C ASP A 22 4.14 3.68 8.44
N GLY A 23 3.99 4.79 7.74
CA GLY A 23 2.69 5.32 7.34
C GLY A 23 2.84 6.19 6.09
N PRO A 24 2.04 5.98 5.02
CA PRO A 24 1.21 4.81 4.80
C PRO A 24 2.08 3.55 4.63
N ALA A 25 1.54 2.42 5.04
CA ALA A 25 2.22 1.14 5.00
C ALA A 25 1.99 0.43 3.68
N VAL A 26 3.07 0.10 2.98
CA VAL A 26 3.03 -0.61 1.70
C VAL A 26 2.60 -2.06 1.87
N SER A 27 2.94 -2.69 2.99
CA SER A 27 2.61 -4.08 3.31
C SER A 27 2.43 -4.25 4.83
N VAL A 28 1.92 -5.40 5.26
CA VAL A 28 1.81 -5.72 6.69
C VAL A 28 3.15 -6.10 7.33
N PHE A 29 4.13 -6.50 6.51
CA PHE A 29 5.47 -6.92 6.95
C PHE A 29 6.49 -5.81 6.78
N GLN A 30 7.18 -5.47 7.86
CA GLN A 30 8.24 -4.47 7.90
C GLN A 30 7.90 -3.13 7.24
N ALA A 31 8.91 -2.26 7.17
CA ALA A 31 8.88 -1.05 6.36
C ALA A 31 9.29 -1.38 4.92
N ASP A 32 8.33 -1.83 4.10
CA ASP A 32 8.57 -2.21 2.71
C ASP A 32 8.44 -1.01 1.74
N GLY A 33 9.05 -1.13 0.57
CA GLY A 33 9.01 -0.14 -0.51
C GLY A 33 8.03 -0.52 -1.62
N VAL A 34 7.55 0.48 -2.36
CA VAL A 34 6.83 0.26 -3.61
C VAL A 34 7.77 -0.41 -4.61
N LYS A 35 7.29 -1.44 -5.30
CA LYS A 35 8.08 -2.21 -6.27
C LYS A 35 7.44 -2.17 -7.65
N ARG A 36 8.29 -2.12 -8.67
CA ARG A 36 7.92 -2.20 -10.09
C ARG A 36 8.79 -3.26 -10.77
N ILE A 37 8.18 -4.19 -11.49
CA ILE A 37 8.94 -5.12 -12.31
C ILE A 37 9.23 -4.42 -13.64
N LEU A 38 10.50 -4.14 -13.90
CA LEU A 38 10.92 -3.45 -15.12
C LEU A 38 10.90 -4.38 -16.34
N GLY A 39 11.07 -5.68 -16.09
CA GLY A 39 11.03 -6.70 -17.12
C GLY A 39 11.89 -7.91 -16.77
N THR A 40 12.09 -8.76 -17.78
CA THR A 40 12.95 -9.93 -17.70
C THR A 40 14.04 -9.90 -18.77
N VAL A 41 15.13 -10.62 -18.50
CA VAL A 41 16.23 -10.86 -19.43
C VAL A 41 16.54 -12.36 -19.50
N PRO A 42 16.83 -12.92 -20.70
CA PRO A 42 17.29 -14.29 -20.81
C PRO A 42 18.63 -14.50 -20.10
N ILE A 43 18.83 -15.71 -19.59
CA ILE A 43 20.11 -16.16 -19.05
C ILE A 43 20.72 -17.08 -20.09
N GLU A 44 21.98 -16.85 -20.46
CA GLU A 44 22.69 -17.73 -21.40
C GLU A 44 22.91 -19.13 -20.78
N PRO A 45 23.17 -20.19 -21.59
CA PRO A 45 23.39 -21.54 -21.08
C PRO A 45 24.52 -21.67 -20.05
N ASP A 46 25.50 -20.76 -20.09
CA ASP A 46 26.61 -20.69 -19.13
C ASP A 46 26.30 -19.86 -17.86
N GLY A 47 25.04 -19.43 -17.70
CA GLY A 47 24.57 -18.64 -16.56
C GLY A 47 24.86 -17.14 -16.65
N SER A 48 25.49 -16.67 -17.72
CA SER A 48 25.84 -15.25 -17.86
C SER A 48 24.67 -14.39 -18.36
N VAL A 49 24.67 -13.11 -17.97
CA VAL A 49 23.68 -12.10 -18.35
C VAL A 49 24.37 -10.76 -18.66
N ASN A 50 23.84 -10.00 -19.61
CA ASN A 50 24.31 -8.66 -19.96
C ASN A 50 23.15 -7.80 -20.49
N PHE A 51 22.74 -6.77 -19.77
CA PHE A 51 21.54 -6.00 -20.08
C PHE A 51 21.59 -4.56 -19.57
N LYS A 52 20.70 -3.73 -20.11
CA LYS A 52 20.53 -2.33 -19.70
C LYS A 52 19.46 -2.21 -18.62
N ILE A 53 19.65 -1.24 -17.72
CA ILE A 53 18.67 -0.81 -16.73
C ILE A 53 18.55 0.71 -16.71
N PRO A 54 17.44 1.27 -16.23
CA PRO A 54 17.33 2.71 -16.01
C PRO A 54 18.43 3.19 -15.04
N PRO A 55 19.17 4.24 -15.38
CA PRO A 55 20.19 4.77 -14.50
C PRO A 55 19.55 5.40 -13.26
N GLY A 56 20.29 5.49 -12.16
CA GLY A 56 19.86 6.16 -10.94
C GLY A 56 18.64 5.55 -10.28
N GLN A 57 18.26 4.31 -10.62
CA GLN A 57 17.18 3.58 -9.95
C GLN A 57 17.74 2.44 -9.10
N ALA A 58 17.17 2.26 -7.92
CA ALA A 58 17.54 1.14 -7.05
C ALA A 58 16.88 -0.12 -7.60
N VAL A 59 17.68 -1.02 -8.15
CA VAL A 59 17.22 -2.29 -8.70
C VAL A 59 17.75 -3.48 -7.92
N PHE A 60 17.00 -4.56 -7.95
CA PHE A 60 17.42 -5.87 -7.46
C PHE A 60 16.86 -6.96 -8.38
N PHE A 61 17.38 -8.18 -8.24
CA PHE A 61 17.16 -9.24 -9.20
C PHE A 61 16.51 -10.47 -8.58
N GLN A 62 15.72 -11.18 -9.39
CA GLN A 62 15.21 -12.51 -9.06
C GLN A 62 15.60 -13.48 -10.16
N MET A 63 16.20 -14.60 -9.78
CA MET A 63 16.41 -15.71 -10.70
C MET A 63 15.11 -16.49 -10.84
N LEU A 64 14.67 -16.71 -12.06
CA LEU A 64 13.39 -17.36 -12.37
C LEU A 64 13.60 -18.72 -13.03
N ASP A 65 12.72 -19.66 -12.68
CA ASP A 65 12.57 -20.95 -13.37
C ASP A 65 11.78 -20.83 -14.69
N GLU A 66 11.48 -21.96 -15.32
CA GLU A 66 10.70 -22.03 -16.56
C GLU A 66 9.25 -21.56 -16.43
N ASN A 67 8.69 -21.57 -15.21
CA ASN A 67 7.33 -21.13 -14.91
C ASN A 67 7.29 -19.65 -14.51
N GLY A 68 8.44 -18.96 -14.53
CA GLY A 68 8.57 -17.57 -14.10
C GLY A 68 8.55 -17.37 -12.59
N GLN A 69 8.75 -18.42 -11.79
CA GLN A 69 8.74 -18.36 -10.33
C GLN A 69 10.14 -18.07 -9.77
N ALA A 70 10.22 -17.28 -8.71
CA ALA A 70 11.49 -16.90 -8.11
C ALA A 70 12.18 -18.08 -7.40
N ILE A 71 13.30 -18.52 -7.98
CA ILE A 71 14.23 -19.50 -7.40
C ILE A 71 14.99 -18.90 -6.22
N HIS A 72 15.49 -17.67 -6.43
CA HIS A 72 16.31 -16.93 -5.49
C HIS A 72 16.12 -15.41 -5.73
N VAL A 73 16.03 -14.65 -4.65
CA VAL A 73 15.83 -13.19 -4.66
C VAL A 73 17.05 -12.50 -4.07
N MET A 74 17.60 -11.52 -4.77
CA MET A 74 18.61 -10.59 -4.22
C MET A 74 17.96 -9.76 -3.11
N ARG A 75 18.43 -9.92 -1.88
CA ARG A 75 17.93 -9.19 -0.68
C ARG A 75 18.68 -7.88 -0.39
N SER A 76 19.39 -7.37 -1.39
CA SER A 76 20.05 -6.06 -1.41
C SER A 76 19.66 -5.35 -2.70
N PHE A 77 20.18 -4.15 -2.93
CA PHE A 77 19.94 -3.41 -4.17
C PHE A 77 21.26 -2.94 -4.79
N THR A 78 21.21 -2.61 -6.07
CA THR A 78 22.28 -1.95 -6.81
C THR A 78 21.70 -0.86 -7.70
N TYR A 79 22.57 -0.05 -8.30
CA TYR A 79 22.21 0.99 -9.26
C TYR A 79 23.41 1.28 -10.16
N VAL A 80 23.16 1.96 -11.27
CA VAL A 80 24.19 2.45 -12.21
C VAL A 80 23.92 3.92 -12.55
N MET A 81 24.96 4.69 -12.82
CA MET A 81 24.86 6.04 -13.38
C MET A 81 24.75 6.00 -14.91
N PRO A 82 24.34 7.11 -15.58
CA PRO A 82 24.32 7.17 -17.03
C PRO A 82 25.69 6.83 -17.63
N GLY A 83 25.73 5.81 -18.49
CA GLY A 83 26.96 5.31 -19.12
C GLY A 83 27.84 4.41 -18.24
N GLU A 84 27.48 4.17 -16.98
CA GLU A 84 28.22 3.27 -16.10
C GLU A 84 27.92 1.79 -16.45
N ASN A 85 28.98 0.98 -16.48
CA ASN A 85 28.87 -0.48 -16.54
C ASN A 85 29.25 -1.07 -15.19
N ARG A 86 28.37 -1.91 -14.63
CA ARG A 86 28.58 -2.58 -13.36
C ARG A 86 28.27 -4.07 -13.49
N GLY A 87 29.10 -4.92 -12.90
CA GLY A 87 28.96 -6.37 -12.96
C GLY A 87 29.12 -7.05 -11.59
N CYS A 88 28.52 -8.22 -11.47
CA CYS A 88 28.69 -9.14 -10.34
C CYS A 88 29.35 -10.43 -10.82
N PHE A 89 30.13 -11.09 -9.97
CA PHE A 89 30.75 -12.38 -10.34
C PHE A 89 29.78 -13.56 -10.29
N GLY A 90 28.75 -13.47 -9.44
CA GLY A 90 27.70 -14.47 -9.26
C GLY A 90 26.66 -13.95 -8.27
N CYS A 91 25.57 -14.70 -8.09
CA CYS A 91 24.50 -14.35 -7.14
C CYS A 91 24.99 -14.50 -5.69
N HIS A 92 25.33 -13.39 -5.04
CA HIS A 92 25.88 -13.34 -3.67
C HIS A 92 27.26 -14.00 -3.50
N GLU A 93 28.03 -14.11 -4.59
CA GLU A 93 29.42 -14.59 -4.58
C GLU A 93 30.36 -13.49 -4.03
N SER A 94 31.34 -13.88 -3.21
CA SER A 94 32.23 -12.91 -2.56
C SER A 94 33.31 -12.40 -3.53
N ASN A 95 33.56 -11.09 -3.49
CA ASN A 95 34.58 -10.44 -4.31
C ASN A 95 36.03 -10.84 -3.92
N MET A 96 36.23 -11.41 -2.73
CA MET A 96 37.56 -11.80 -2.21
C MET A 96 37.92 -13.25 -2.53
N SER A 97 36.96 -14.19 -2.55
CA SER A 97 37.20 -15.61 -2.86
C SER A 97 37.48 -15.86 -4.35
N THR A 98 36.88 -15.07 -5.24
CA THR A 98 36.95 -15.30 -6.69
C THR A 98 38.23 -14.81 -7.36
N ARG A 99 39.06 -13.99 -6.71
CA ARG A 99 40.37 -13.58 -7.27
C ARG A 99 41.36 -14.73 -7.37
N SER A 100 41.36 -15.67 -6.43
CA SER A 100 42.34 -16.78 -6.44
C SER A 100 42.04 -17.84 -7.51
N ASN A 101 40.77 -18.10 -7.84
CA ASN A 101 40.39 -19.15 -8.79
C ASN A 101 40.31 -18.71 -10.26
N LYS A 102 40.07 -17.42 -10.58
CA LYS A 102 40.02 -16.95 -11.98
C LYS A 102 41.38 -16.59 -12.57
N LEU A 103 42.35 -16.19 -11.75
CA LEU A 103 43.72 -15.87 -12.20
C LEU A 103 44.57 -17.12 -12.53
N MET A 104 44.17 -18.30 -12.02
CA MET A 104 44.96 -19.54 -12.17
C MET A 104 44.49 -20.47 -13.30
N GLY A 105 43.40 -20.14 -14.02
CA GLY A 105 42.82 -21.06 -15.00
C GLY A 105 42.01 -20.38 -16.10
N GLY A 106 42.62 -19.47 -16.87
CA GLY A 106 42.12 -19.04 -18.19
C GLY A 106 40.61 -18.77 -18.27
N GLY A 107 40.01 -18.19 -17.22
CA GLY A 107 38.56 -18.22 -17.02
C GLY A 107 37.84 -17.58 -18.20
N GLN A 108 37.10 -18.39 -18.97
CA GLN A 108 36.34 -17.90 -20.11
C GLN A 108 35.36 -16.83 -19.65
N MET A 109 35.48 -15.63 -20.23
CA MET A 109 34.50 -14.57 -20.07
C MET A 109 33.12 -15.10 -20.50
N GLY A 110 32.12 -14.94 -19.63
CA GLY A 110 30.76 -15.43 -19.88
C GLY A 110 30.23 -14.93 -21.23
N SER A 111 29.51 -15.80 -21.92
CA SER A 111 29.07 -15.60 -23.30
C SER A 111 28.23 -14.32 -23.50
N ALA A 112 27.38 -13.96 -22.53
CA ALA A 112 26.60 -12.71 -22.56
C ALA A 112 27.49 -11.45 -22.59
N LEU A 113 28.65 -11.48 -21.92
CA LEU A 113 29.57 -10.35 -21.85
C LEU A 113 30.34 -10.12 -23.16
N ARG A 114 30.27 -11.07 -24.11
CA ARG A 114 30.84 -10.94 -25.46
C ARG A 114 29.86 -10.30 -26.45
N LYS A 115 28.60 -10.15 -26.05
CA LYS A 115 27.51 -9.56 -26.83
C LYS A 115 27.19 -8.16 -26.29
N PRO A 116 26.62 -7.25 -27.09
CA PRO A 116 26.07 -6.00 -26.58
C PRO A 116 24.99 -6.26 -25.51
N PRO A 117 24.81 -5.36 -24.53
CA PRO A 117 23.76 -5.50 -23.53
C PRO A 117 22.38 -5.43 -24.19
N VAL A 118 21.50 -6.35 -23.82
CA VAL A 118 20.12 -6.40 -24.33
C VAL A 118 19.18 -5.49 -23.54
N ASP A 119 18.08 -5.09 -24.16
CA ASP A 119 17.00 -4.37 -23.48
C ASP A 119 16.06 -5.35 -22.74
N LEU A 120 15.35 -4.84 -21.72
CA LEU A 120 14.44 -5.66 -20.92
C LEU A 120 13.19 -6.04 -21.72
N THR A 121 12.72 -7.28 -21.55
CA THR A 121 11.40 -7.68 -22.03
C THR A 121 10.34 -7.18 -21.04
N PRO A 122 9.42 -6.29 -21.44
CA PRO A 122 8.45 -5.69 -20.54
C PRO A 122 7.43 -6.73 -20.04
N THR A 123 6.82 -6.44 -18.89
CA THR A 123 5.71 -7.23 -18.35
C THR A 123 4.39 -6.89 -19.07
N PRO A 124 3.36 -7.75 -19.01
CA PRO A 124 2.04 -7.44 -19.59
C PRO A 124 1.39 -6.18 -19.01
N TRP A 125 1.72 -5.80 -17.78
CA TRP A 125 1.22 -4.60 -17.11
C TRP A 125 2.15 -3.39 -17.22
N GLY A 126 3.21 -3.48 -18.04
CA GLY A 126 4.17 -2.40 -18.24
C GLY A 126 4.83 -1.93 -16.94
N THR A 127 4.81 -0.63 -16.69
CA THR A 127 5.55 -0.02 -15.57
C THR A 127 4.74 0.07 -14.27
N GLU A 128 3.51 -0.46 -14.23
CA GLU A 128 2.62 -0.40 -13.06
C GLU A 128 3.30 -0.95 -11.80
N SER A 129 3.09 -0.30 -10.64
CA SER A 129 3.61 -0.84 -9.38
C SER A 129 2.76 -1.99 -8.86
N ILE A 130 3.37 -2.87 -8.07
CA ILE A 130 2.69 -4.07 -7.58
C ILE A 130 1.78 -3.70 -6.40
N SER A 131 0.49 -4.00 -6.50
CA SER A 131 -0.49 -3.81 -5.42
C SER A 131 -1.46 -4.98 -5.31
N TYR A 132 -1.93 -5.27 -4.10
CA TYR A 132 -2.87 -6.37 -3.87
C TYR A 132 -4.20 -6.16 -4.61
N MET A 133 -4.74 -4.94 -4.54
CA MET A 133 -6.06 -4.62 -5.11
C MET A 133 -6.09 -4.62 -6.63
N ARG A 134 -4.93 -4.53 -7.30
CA ARG A 134 -4.85 -4.61 -8.77
C ARG A 134 -4.34 -5.94 -9.28
N PHE A 135 -3.40 -6.58 -8.58
CA PHE A 135 -2.76 -7.81 -9.05
C PHE A 135 -3.42 -9.08 -8.54
N VAL A 136 -4.09 -9.03 -7.38
CA VAL A 136 -4.59 -10.23 -6.71
C VAL A 136 -6.10 -10.25 -6.62
N GLN A 137 -6.71 -9.25 -5.99
CA GLN A 137 -8.16 -9.27 -5.73
C GLN A 137 -8.99 -9.49 -7.02
N PRO A 138 -8.69 -8.83 -8.16
CA PRO A 138 -9.45 -9.06 -9.39
C PRO A 138 -9.31 -10.49 -9.94
N VAL A 139 -8.15 -11.13 -9.75
CA VAL A 139 -7.92 -12.52 -10.13
C VAL A 139 -8.74 -13.45 -9.24
N LEU A 140 -8.77 -13.19 -7.94
CA LEU A 140 -9.58 -13.94 -6.98
C LEU A 140 -11.07 -13.79 -7.27
N ASP A 141 -11.55 -12.59 -7.54
CA ASP A 141 -12.97 -12.31 -7.82
C ASP A 141 -13.45 -13.09 -9.05
N ARG A 142 -12.67 -13.06 -10.14
CA ARG A 142 -13.01 -13.76 -11.39
C ARG A 142 -12.96 -15.27 -11.28
N ASN A 143 -11.91 -15.81 -10.65
CA ASN A 143 -11.57 -17.23 -10.75
C ASN A 143 -11.90 -18.04 -9.49
N CYS A 144 -11.96 -17.40 -8.33
CA CYS A 144 -12.20 -18.04 -7.03
C CYS A 144 -13.52 -17.57 -6.38
N GLY A 145 -14.06 -16.43 -6.80
CA GLY A 145 -15.19 -15.75 -6.17
C GLY A 145 -16.45 -16.60 -6.07
N LYS A 146 -16.77 -17.39 -7.11
CA LYS A 146 -17.94 -18.28 -7.14
C LYS A 146 -18.05 -19.19 -5.91
N CYS A 147 -16.92 -19.65 -5.36
CA CYS A 147 -16.91 -20.54 -4.20
C CYS A 147 -16.46 -19.83 -2.93
N HIS A 148 -15.52 -18.88 -3.02
CA HIS A 148 -14.90 -18.22 -1.87
C HIS A 148 -15.55 -16.88 -1.47
N GLN A 149 -16.59 -16.44 -2.20
CA GLN A 149 -17.38 -15.24 -1.90
C GLN A 149 -18.88 -15.51 -1.77
N ASP A 150 -19.31 -16.76 -2.01
CA ASP A 150 -20.69 -17.20 -1.79
C ASP A 150 -20.88 -17.68 -0.34
N PRO A 151 -21.68 -16.99 0.50
CA PRO A 151 -21.90 -17.37 1.89
C PRO A 151 -22.44 -18.79 2.10
N GLU A 152 -23.13 -19.35 1.11
CA GLU A 152 -23.71 -20.71 1.18
C GLU A 152 -22.69 -21.80 0.80
N SER A 153 -21.54 -21.43 0.25
CA SER A 153 -20.50 -22.38 -0.17
C SER A 153 -19.64 -22.87 1.00
N PRO A 154 -19.34 -24.17 1.10
CA PRO A 154 -18.39 -24.70 2.09
C PRO A 154 -16.99 -24.08 1.99
N ALA A 155 -16.58 -23.62 0.81
CA ALA A 155 -15.29 -22.99 0.60
C ALA A 155 -15.23 -21.59 1.24
N TYR A 156 -16.33 -20.83 1.21
CA TYR A 156 -16.45 -19.53 1.87
C TYR A 156 -16.33 -19.66 3.39
N ALA A 157 -16.99 -20.67 3.97
CA ALA A 157 -16.93 -20.93 5.42
C ALA A 157 -15.50 -21.23 5.89
N LYS A 158 -14.71 -21.94 5.07
CA LYS A 158 -13.29 -22.25 5.36
C LYS A 158 -12.37 -21.07 5.09
N LEU A 159 -12.57 -20.38 3.97
CA LEU A 159 -11.70 -19.31 3.49
C LEU A 159 -12.51 -18.29 2.69
N ASN A 160 -12.93 -17.23 3.36
CA ASN A 160 -13.69 -16.14 2.75
C ASN A 160 -12.74 -15.11 2.10
N MET A 161 -12.76 -15.05 0.78
CA MET A 161 -11.94 -14.15 -0.05
C MET A 161 -12.65 -12.85 -0.46
N THR A 162 -13.82 -12.57 0.12
CA THR A 162 -14.53 -11.30 -0.11
C THR A 162 -13.73 -10.15 0.47
N CYS A 163 -13.34 -9.17 -0.35
CA CYS A 163 -12.63 -7.99 0.12
C CYS A 163 -13.52 -7.25 1.14
N ARG A 164 -13.02 -7.14 2.37
CA ARG A 164 -13.75 -6.55 3.50
C ARG A 164 -12.78 -6.03 4.55
N PRO A 165 -13.20 -5.08 5.41
CA PRO A 165 -12.42 -4.69 6.57
C PRO A 165 -12.02 -5.90 7.40
N SER A 166 -10.74 -5.96 7.78
CA SER A 166 -10.28 -7.01 8.68
C SER A 166 -10.81 -6.83 10.10
N LYS A 167 -11.20 -7.94 10.73
CA LYS A 167 -11.54 -7.99 12.16
C LYS A 167 -10.30 -8.24 13.03
N LYS A 168 -9.18 -8.63 12.42
CA LYS A 168 -7.89 -8.81 13.08
C LYS A 168 -7.24 -7.45 13.31
N GLY A 169 -6.72 -7.23 14.52
CA GLY A 169 -5.86 -6.08 14.80
C GLY A 169 -4.49 -6.23 14.12
N TRP A 170 -3.87 -5.11 13.74
CA TRP A 170 -2.76 -5.07 12.79
C TRP A 170 -1.37 -4.78 13.41
N TRP A 171 -1.28 -4.47 14.71
CA TRP A 171 -0.01 -4.25 15.41
C TRP A 171 0.35 -5.42 16.32
N ALA A 172 1.65 -5.70 16.48
CA ALA A 172 2.22 -6.72 17.38
C ALA A 172 1.79 -6.62 18.86
N ASN A 173 1.09 -5.54 19.25
CA ASN A 173 0.49 -5.30 20.57
C ASN A 173 -0.91 -4.64 20.50
N VAL A 174 -1.57 -4.62 19.34
CA VAL A 174 -2.92 -4.02 19.11
C VAL A 174 -3.88 -5.05 18.50
N HIS A 175 -3.69 -6.34 18.76
CA HIS A 175 -4.65 -7.36 18.34
C HIS A 175 -6.07 -7.17 18.96
N SER A 176 -6.28 -6.12 19.77
CA SER A 176 -7.50 -5.92 20.55
C SER A 176 -7.79 -4.47 20.98
N ARG A 177 -7.21 -3.41 20.39
CA ARG A 177 -7.70 -2.04 20.74
C ARG A 177 -9.12 -1.87 20.18
N PRO A 178 -10.13 -1.62 21.02
CA PRO A 178 -11.48 -1.40 20.54
C PRO A 178 -11.51 -0.14 19.67
N GLY A 179 -11.78 -0.29 18.36
CA GLY A 179 -11.98 0.82 17.42
C GLY A 179 -10.90 1.03 16.34
N ASP A 180 -9.74 0.37 16.42
CA ASP A 180 -8.71 0.50 15.37
C ASP A 180 -9.01 -0.44 14.19
N GLN A 181 -9.43 0.13 13.05
CA GLN A 181 -9.65 -0.62 11.82
C GLN A 181 -8.30 -0.92 11.13
N SER A 182 -8.12 -2.16 10.68
CA SER A 182 -6.97 -2.54 9.86
C SER A 182 -6.93 -1.74 8.55
N PRO A 183 -5.75 -1.23 8.13
CA PRO A 183 -5.60 -0.62 6.81
C PRO A 183 -5.64 -1.66 5.68
N PHE A 184 -5.55 -2.93 6.02
CA PHE A 184 -5.60 -4.07 5.10
C PHE A 184 -6.95 -4.75 5.11
N CYS A 185 -7.40 -5.21 3.95
CA CYS A 185 -8.56 -6.08 3.84
C CYS A 185 -8.28 -7.49 4.43
N GLU A 186 -9.34 -8.16 4.88
CA GLU A 186 -9.25 -9.48 5.52
C GLU A 186 -8.65 -10.57 4.61
N PRO A 187 -8.98 -10.66 3.31
CA PRO A 187 -8.36 -11.66 2.43
C PRO A 187 -6.85 -11.49 2.31
N TYR A 188 -6.34 -10.25 2.21
CA TYR A 188 -4.90 -9.98 2.21
C TYR A 188 -4.22 -10.53 3.47
N LEU A 189 -4.70 -10.12 4.65
CA LEU A 189 -4.13 -10.57 5.93
C LEU A 189 -4.23 -12.08 6.12
N THR A 190 -5.30 -12.70 5.63
CA THR A 190 -5.47 -14.15 5.71
C THR A 190 -4.45 -14.87 4.82
N LEU A 191 -4.26 -14.41 3.59
CA LEU A 191 -3.32 -15.01 2.64
C LEU A 191 -1.88 -14.97 3.14
N VAL A 192 -1.49 -13.87 3.78
CA VAL A 192 -0.12 -13.68 4.25
C VAL A 192 0.10 -14.12 5.71
N SER A 193 -0.91 -14.69 6.37
CA SER A 193 -0.85 -15.05 7.80
C SER A 193 -0.52 -13.86 8.72
N GLY A 194 -1.18 -12.72 8.50
CA GLY A 194 -0.93 -11.36 8.99
C GLY A 194 -0.89 -11.09 10.51
N ASP A 195 -0.79 -12.11 11.36
CA ASP A 195 -0.41 -11.93 12.76
C ASP A 195 1.11 -11.68 12.85
N CYS A 196 1.53 -10.42 12.74
CA CYS A 196 2.93 -9.98 12.80
C CYS A 196 3.46 -9.92 14.24
N GLY A 197 3.42 -11.04 14.95
CA GLY A 197 3.87 -11.13 16.34
C GLY A 197 5.39 -11.15 16.44
N TRP A 198 6.03 -9.98 16.59
CA TRP A 198 7.43 -9.91 16.98
C TRP A 198 7.66 -10.75 18.25
N GLY A 199 8.54 -11.75 18.15
CA GLY A 199 8.84 -12.68 19.25
C GLY A 199 7.97 -13.93 19.32
N ARG A 200 7.01 -14.14 18.41
CA ARG A 200 6.26 -15.39 18.28
C ARG A 200 6.70 -16.13 17.02
N SER A 201 7.39 -17.25 17.19
CA SER A 201 7.76 -18.13 16.08
C SER A 201 6.51 -18.69 15.41
N LYS A 202 6.35 -18.46 14.11
CA LYS A 202 5.36 -19.16 13.29
C LYS A 202 5.82 -20.57 13.00
N VAL A 203 4.87 -21.45 12.68
CA VAL A 203 5.18 -22.80 12.18
C VAL A 203 5.97 -22.65 10.88
N LYS A 204 7.13 -23.31 10.82
CA LYS A 204 8.01 -23.33 9.65
C LYS A 204 7.73 -24.59 8.83
N ASN A 205 7.93 -24.51 7.52
CA ASN A 205 7.99 -25.70 6.67
C ASN A 205 9.31 -26.47 6.88
N GLU A 206 9.47 -27.58 6.17
CA GLU A 206 10.68 -28.41 6.14
C GLU A 206 11.95 -27.65 5.71
N LYS A 207 11.79 -26.52 5.00
CA LYS A 207 12.87 -25.63 4.56
C LYS A 207 13.16 -24.50 5.55
N GLY A 208 12.53 -24.53 6.73
CA GLY A 208 12.74 -23.55 7.78
C GLY A 208 12.07 -22.18 7.51
N VAL A 209 11.10 -22.09 6.61
CA VAL A 209 10.41 -20.83 6.28
C VAL A 209 9.01 -20.78 6.91
N PRO A 210 8.63 -19.68 7.59
CA PRO A 210 7.28 -19.46 8.11
C PRO A 210 6.18 -19.67 7.05
N VAL A 211 5.24 -20.56 7.35
CA VAL A 211 4.19 -20.96 6.40
C VAL A 211 3.07 -19.93 6.32
N ASN A 212 2.65 -19.62 5.10
CA ASN A 212 1.45 -18.84 4.78
C ASN A 212 0.91 -19.24 3.41
N LEU A 213 -0.38 -18.96 3.14
CA LEU A 213 -1.04 -19.40 1.90
C LEU A 213 -0.46 -18.72 0.66
N ALA A 214 -0.05 -17.46 0.78
CA ALA A 214 0.54 -16.69 -0.31
C ALA A 214 1.95 -17.16 -0.68
N GLY A 215 2.69 -17.78 0.24
CA GLY A 215 4.12 -18.10 0.07
C GLY A 215 5.07 -16.92 0.30
N VAL A 216 4.59 -15.76 0.78
CA VAL A 216 5.46 -14.59 1.02
C VAL A 216 6.48 -14.86 2.12
N PHE A 217 7.61 -14.14 2.10
CA PHE A 217 8.67 -14.30 3.09
C PHE A 217 8.42 -13.43 4.33
N VAL A 218 7.93 -14.06 5.40
CA VAL A 218 7.56 -13.40 6.66
C VAL A 218 8.71 -13.46 7.66
N VAL A 219 9.62 -12.49 7.61
CA VAL A 219 10.81 -12.46 8.48
C VAL A 219 10.46 -12.34 9.96
N GLU A 220 9.37 -11.66 10.30
CA GLU A 220 8.86 -11.54 11.67
C GLU A 220 8.25 -12.84 12.21
N GLY A 221 8.06 -13.84 11.34
CA GLY A 221 7.66 -15.18 11.72
C GLY A 221 8.80 -16.01 12.33
N TYR A 222 10.04 -15.52 12.27
CA TYR A 222 11.19 -16.16 12.88
C TYR A 222 11.38 -15.72 14.33
N GLY A 223 11.66 -16.68 15.21
CA GLY A 223 12.02 -16.38 16.60
C GLY A 223 13.43 -15.78 16.71
N GLY A 224 13.59 -14.70 17.49
CA GLY A 224 14.88 -13.99 17.60
C GLY A 224 16.02 -14.71 18.32
N ARG A 225 15.83 -15.98 18.75
CA ARG A 225 16.80 -16.75 19.55
C ARG A 225 17.34 -18.00 18.85
N ASP A 226 16.82 -18.33 17.67
CA ASP A 226 17.25 -19.53 16.94
C ASP A 226 18.29 -19.13 15.87
N PRO A 227 19.58 -19.48 16.06
CA PRO A 227 20.65 -19.07 15.13
C PRO A 227 20.47 -19.65 13.73
N ASN A 228 19.72 -20.76 13.58
CA ASN A 228 19.43 -21.33 12.26
C ASN A 228 18.57 -20.38 11.40
N ASN A 229 17.92 -19.38 12.00
CA ASN A 229 17.15 -18.37 11.27
C ASN A 229 18.03 -17.42 10.45
N LEU A 230 19.35 -17.41 10.68
CA LEU A 230 20.33 -16.64 9.93
C LEU A 230 20.98 -17.46 8.80
N ALA A 231 20.65 -18.75 8.69
CA ALA A 231 21.20 -19.59 7.64
C ALA A 231 20.74 -19.13 6.26
N THR A 232 21.60 -19.29 5.27
CA THR A 232 21.22 -19.06 3.87
C THR A 232 20.21 -20.14 3.47
N LEU A 233 19.05 -19.71 2.98
CA LEU A 233 18.01 -20.62 2.54
C LEU A 233 18.38 -21.23 1.18
N PRO A 234 18.15 -22.54 0.96
CA PRO A 234 18.37 -23.14 -0.35
C PRO A 234 17.39 -22.56 -1.39
N PRO A 235 17.68 -22.72 -2.69
CA PRO A 235 16.73 -22.40 -3.76
C PRO A 235 15.33 -22.96 -3.52
N TYR A 236 14.31 -22.26 -4.03
CA TYR A 236 12.89 -22.66 -3.91
C TYR A 236 12.35 -22.78 -2.47
N SER A 237 12.96 -22.09 -1.50
CA SER A 237 12.53 -22.18 -0.09
C SER A 237 11.36 -21.28 0.30
N ALA A 238 11.11 -20.23 -0.47
CA ALA A 238 10.09 -19.22 -0.19
C ALA A 238 9.50 -18.68 -1.50
N TYR A 239 8.54 -17.76 -1.39
CA TYR A 239 7.86 -17.08 -2.50
C TYR A 239 6.97 -18.01 -3.34
N SER A 240 6.78 -17.69 -4.62
CA SER A 240 5.81 -18.37 -5.48
C SER A 240 6.00 -19.88 -5.60
N PRO A 241 7.22 -20.48 -5.57
CA PRO A 241 7.36 -21.93 -5.60
C PRO A 241 6.69 -22.66 -4.43
N THR A 242 6.62 -22.00 -3.27
CA THR A 242 6.02 -22.56 -2.05
C THR A 242 4.57 -22.12 -1.82
N SER A 243 4.02 -21.35 -2.76
CA SER A 243 2.71 -20.72 -2.60
C SER A 243 1.58 -21.69 -2.90
N THR A 244 0.78 -22.03 -1.88
CA THR A 244 -0.47 -22.77 -2.06
C THR A 244 -1.45 -21.97 -2.92
N LEU A 245 -1.47 -20.64 -2.82
CA LEU A 245 -2.27 -19.77 -3.68
C LEU A 245 -1.92 -19.96 -5.16
N ILE A 246 -0.64 -19.90 -5.52
CA ILE A 246 -0.21 -20.09 -6.92
C ILE A 246 -0.53 -21.50 -7.39
N GLN A 247 -0.18 -22.52 -6.61
CA GLN A 247 -0.45 -23.92 -6.96
C GLN A 247 -1.94 -24.17 -7.23
N ASN A 248 -2.83 -23.65 -6.38
CA ASN A 248 -4.27 -23.78 -6.57
C ASN A 248 -4.78 -23.00 -7.79
N ALA A 249 -4.19 -21.83 -8.07
CA ALA A 249 -4.62 -21.01 -9.20
C ALA A 249 -4.15 -21.56 -10.56
N THR A 250 -2.99 -22.21 -10.65
CA THR A 250 -2.35 -22.54 -11.93
C THR A 250 -2.38 -24.03 -12.30
N SER A 251 -2.51 -24.93 -11.33
CA SER A 251 -2.37 -26.38 -11.58
C SER A 251 -3.57 -27.03 -12.28
N GLY A 252 -4.78 -26.48 -12.14
CA GLY A 252 -6.02 -27.17 -12.53
C GLY A 252 -6.54 -28.16 -11.47
N ASN A 253 -5.76 -28.48 -10.44
CA ASN A 253 -6.12 -29.49 -9.45
C ASN A 253 -7.11 -28.97 -8.39
N HIS A 254 -7.19 -27.65 -8.21
CA HIS A 254 -8.13 -27.05 -7.28
C HIS A 254 -9.48 -26.84 -7.98
N HIS A 255 -10.30 -27.90 -7.98
CA HIS A 255 -11.65 -27.90 -8.56
C HIS A 255 -11.72 -27.47 -10.03
N GLY A 256 -10.70 -27.82 -10.83
CA GLY A 256 -10.64 -27.48 -12.26
C GLY A 256 -10.27 -26.03 -12.55
N VAL A 257 -9.96 -25.21 -11.54
CA VAL A 257 -9.55 -23.82 -11.73
C VAL A 257 -8.14 -23.77 -12.33
N LYS A 258 -8.01 -23.09 -13.47
CA LYS A 258 -6.75 -22.73 -14.09
C LYS A 258 -6.86 -21.31 -14.63
N VAL A 259 -6.16 -20.38 -14.00
CA VAL A 259 -6.19 -18.96 -14.40
C VAL A 259 -5.48 -18.75 -15.74
N SER A 260 -5.73 -17.59 -16.36
CA SER A 260 -5.00 -17.19 -17.58
C SER A 260 -3.50 -17.02 -17.30
N GLN A 261 -2.69 -17.02 -18.36
CA GLN A 261 -1.25 -16.78 -18.22
C GLN A 261 -0.96 -15.42 -17.55
N GLU A 262 -1.63 -14.34 -17.97
CA GLU A 262 -1.44 -13.01 -17.36
C GLU A 262 -1.85 -13.00 -15.88
N ASP A 263 -2.97 -13.64 -15.52
CA ASP A 263 -3.41 -13.74 -14.13
C ASP A 263 -2.40 -14.52 -13.28
N ALA A 264 -1.84 -15.61 -13.81
CA ALA A 264 -0.77 -16.36 -13.15
C ALA A 264 0.48 -15.49 -12.93
N GLU A 265 0.91 -14.75 -13.97
CA GLU A 265 2.05 -13.84 -13.89
C GLU A 265 1.85 -12.73 -12.86
N ARG A 266 0.63 -12.16 -12.76
CA ARG A 266 0.29 -11.15 -11.75
C ARG A 266 0.34 -11.70 -10.33
N LEU A 267 -0.23 -12.89 -10.10
CA LEU A 267 -0.18 -13.53 -8.78
C LEU A 267 1.27 -13.87 -8.39
N ILE A 268 2.05 -14.46 -9.31
CA ILE A 268 3.47 -14.78 -9.08
C ILE A 268 4.26 -13.50 -8.77
N ALA A 269 4.06 -12.44 -9.56
CA ALA A 269 4.71 -11.15 -9.35
C ALA A 269 4.39 -10.56 -7.97
N TRP A 270 3.13 -10.63 -7.52
CA TRP A 270 2.74 -10.15 -6.20
C TRP A 270 3.42 -10.93 -5.06
N VAL A 271 3.40 -12.28 -5.14
CA VAL A 271 4.05 -13.13 -4.13
C VAL A 271 5.56 -12.89 -4.11
N ASP A 272 6.22 -12.92 -5.27
CA ASP A 272 7.67 -12.77 -5.40
C ASP A 272 8.15 -11.36 -5.01
N CYS A 273 7.30 -10.34 -5.13
CA CYS A 273 7.56 -8.99 -4.62
C CYS A 273 7.31 -8.85 -3.11
N ASN A 274 7.10 -9.96 -2.42
CA ASN A 274 6.83 -10.09 -0.99
C ASN A 274 5.47 -9.53 -0.53
N GLY A 275 4.47 -9.58 -1.42
CA GLY A 275 3.08 -9.26 -1.10
C GLY A 275 2.80 -7.81 -0.69
N PRO A 276 3.21 -6.79 -1.47
CA PRO A 276 2.79 -5.42 -1.20
C PRO A 276 1.27 -5.30 -1.29
N TYR A 277 0.68 -4.57 -0.35
CA TYR A 277 -0.72 -4.20 -0.36
C TYR A 277 -0.97 -2.98 -1.24
N LEU A 278 -0.16 -1.92 -1.05
CA LEU A 278 -0.25 -0.67 -1.79
C LEU A 278 0.89 -0.52 -2.79
N GLY A 279 0.53 -0.08 -3.99
CA GLY A 279 1.45 0.49 -4.95
C GLY A 279 1.50 2.02 -4.83
N ASP A 280 2.38 2.65 -5.61
CA ASP A 280 2.45 4.11 -5.72
C ASP A 280 1.10 4.69 -6.17
N GLU A 281 0.40 4.05 -7.10
CA GLU A 281 -0.88 4.56 -7.61
C GLU A 281 -1.99 4.58 -6.55
N GLU A 282 -1.99 3.70 -5.53
CA GLU A 282 -2.89 3.84 -4.38
C GLU A 282 -2.43 4.94 -3.42
N ILE A 283 -1.12 5.01 -3.17
CA ILE A 283 -0.53 5.99 -2.25
C ILE A 283 -0.80 7.41 -2.75
N ARG A 284 -0.62 7.67 -4.05
CA ARG A 284 -0.88 8.99 -4.66
C ARG A 284 -2.34 9.42 -4.63
N LYS A 285 -3.27 8.49 -4.41
CA LYS A 285 -4.70 8.79 -4.22
C LYS A 285 -5.06 9.16 -2.78
N MET A 286 -4.15 8.99 -1.82
CA MET A 286 -4.39 9.36 -0.43
C MET A 286 -4.21 10.85 -0.21
N TYR A 287 -5.01 11.45 0.68
CA TYR A 287 -4.85 12.85 1.06
C TYR A 287 -3.55 13.10 1.81
N ASP A 288 -2.98 14.28 1.62
CA ASP A 288 -1.92 14.76 2.50
C ASP A 288 -2.44 14.90 3.93
N PRO A 289 -1.69 14.46 4.95
CA PRO A 289 -2.13 14.55 6.33
C PRO A 289 -2.22 16.01 6.77
N TYR A 290 -3.33 16.36 7.41
CA TYR A 290 -3.58 17.70 7.92
C TYR A 290 -3.87 17.68 9.43
N SER A 291 -3.22 18.58 10.17
CA SER A 291 -3.56 18.93 11.55
C SER A 291 -2.92 20.27 11.93
N LYS A 292 -3.44 20.94 12.96
CA LYS A 292 -2.80 22.16 13.50
C LYS A 292 -1.35 21.92 13.89
N ALA A 293 -1.04 20.75 14.47
CA ALA A 293 0.32 20.38 14.83
C ALA A 293 1.22 20.23 13.59
N ILE A 294 0.72 19.66 12.50
CA ILE A 294 1.45 19.56 11.22
C ILE A 294 1.75 20.94 10.63
N GLU A 295 0.86 21.92 10.82
CA GLU A 295 1.11 23.28 10.32
C GLU A 295 2.18 24.02 11.11
N THR A 296 2.29 23.77 12.42
CA THR A 296 3.09 24.60 13.33
C THR A 296 4.36 23.93 13.86
N VAL A 297 4.48 22.61 13.78
CA VAL A 297 5.58 21.87 14.42
C VAL A 297 6.69 21.48 13.44
N PRO A 298 6.46 20.66 12.40
CA PRO A 298 7.55 20.20 11.55
C PRO A 298 7.95 21.25 10.50
N PRO A 299 9.26 21.48 10.27
CA PRO A 299 9.73 22.35 9.18
C PRO A 299 9.43 21.75 7.80
N VAL A 300 9.36 20.42 7.70
CA VAL A 300 8.98 19.69 6.49
C VAL A 300 7.66 18.99 6.74
N ARG A 301 6.62 19.40 6.00
CA ARG A 301 5.28 18.82 6.17
C ARG A 301 5.26 17.37 5.65
N PRO A 302 4.68 16.41 6.40
CA PRO A 302 4.38 15.09 5.87
C PRO A 302 3.42 15.22 4.67
N ARG A 303 3.71 14.50 3.59
CA ARG A 303 2.95 14.51 2.34
C ARG A 303 2.78 13.09 1.84
N VAL A 304 1.67 12.84 1.16
CA VAL A 304 1.39 11.55 0.52
C VAL A 304 1.02 11.77 -0.96
N ALA A 305 -0.17 12.31 -1.26
CA ALA A 305 -0.54 12.69 -2.62
C ALA A 305 0.47 13.65 -3.24
N SER A 306 0.83 14.73 -2.53
CA SER A 306 1.74 15.76 -3.05
C SER A 306 3.21 15.51 -2.72
N ALA A 307 3.56 14.31 -2.26
CA ALA A 307 4.95 13.96 -2.01
C ALA A 307 5.77 14.09 -3.32
N PRO A 308 7.01 14.57 -3.26
CA PRO A 308 7.80 14.76 -4.48
C PRO A 308 8.08 13.41 -5.16
N VAL A 309 8.13 13.42 -6.50
CA VAL A 309 8.72 12.34 -7.28
C VAL A 309 10.18 12.71 -7.52
N ILE A 310 11.11 11.83 -7.12
CA ILE A 310 12.54 12.14 -7.19
C ILE A 310 13.06 11.78 -8.57
N ASN A 311 13.35 12.79 -9.38
CA ASN A 311 14.11 12.62 -10.62
C ASN A 311 15.61 12.82 -10.33
N ARG A 312 16.37 11.73 -10.11
CA ARG A 312 17.80 11.81 -9.73
C ARG A 312 18.71 12.53 -10.74
N PHE A 313 18.24 12.78 -11.96
CA PHE A 313 19.00 13.51 -12.99
C PHE A 313 18.51 14.94 -13.23
N ASP A 314 17.45 15.34 -12.52
CA ASP A 314 16.87 16.68 -12.53
C ASP A 314 16.68 17.21 -11.09
N ILE A 315 17.53 16.76 -10.17
CA ILE A 315 17.61 17.35 -8.83
C ILE A 315 18.57 18.53 -8.91
N ARG A 316 18.04 19.73 -8.66
CA ARG A 316 18.86 20.88 -8.27
C ARG A 316 19.72 20.46 -7.07
N GLN A 317 21.04 20.52 -7.20
CA GLN A 317 21.99 20.19 -6.13
C GLN A 317 22.24 21.36 -5.16
N ASP A 318 21.43 22.41 -5.21
CA ASP A 318 21.59 23.63 -4.40
C ASP A 318 20.93 23.55 -3.02
N GLY A 319 20.22 22.46 -2.71
CA GLY A 319 19.58 22.23 -1.42
C GLY A 319 18.25 22.97 -1.21
N ASP A 320 17.72 23.68 -2.21
CA ASP A 320 16.46 24.41 -2.11
C ASP A 320 15.25 23.50 -2.43
N SER A 321 14.80 22.76 -1.42
CA SER A 321 13.69 21.79 -1.54
C SER A 321 12.34 22.41 -1.93
N VAL A 322 12.16 23.73 -1.74
CA VAL A 322 10.91 24.45 -2.06
C VAL A 322 10.76 24.65 -3.57
N LYS A 323 11.88 24.85 -4.28
CA LYS A 323 11.87 25.02 -5.75
C LYS A 323 11.77 23.71 -6.53
N VAL A 324 12.11 22.58 -5.93
CA VAL A 324 12.00 21.24 -6.54
C VAL A 324 10.53 20.81 -6.71
N SER A 325 9.64 21.22 -5.81
CA SER A 325 8.22 20.80 -5.88
C SER A 325 7.34 21.61 -6.84
N GLY A 326 7.88 22.67 -7.46
CA GLY A 326 7.06 23.63 -8.22
C GLY A 326 5.98 24.33 -7.38
N ALA A 327 5.19 25.18 -8.01
CA ALA A 327 3.93 25.64 -7.41
C ALA A 327 2.94 24.48 -7.38
N LEU A 328 2.26 24.29 -6.26
CA LEU A 328 1.31 23.21 -6.06
C LEU A 328 0.12 23.37 -7.02
N VAL A 329 0.11 22.64 -8.14
CA VAL A 329 -1.02 22.61 -9.07
C VAL A 329 -1.93 21.47 -8.66
N LEU A 330 -3.02 21.82 -7.97
CA LEU A 330 -4.09 20.87 -7.66
C LEU A 330 -4.87 20.56 -8.93
N SER A 331 -5.33 19.31 -9.09
CA SER A 331 -6.40 19.03 -10.05
C SER A 331 -7.62 19.91 -9.74
N GLU A 332 -8.47 20.22 -10.72
CA GLU A 332 -9.65 21.07 -10.48
C GLU A 332 -10.53 20.57 -9.33
N GLU A 333 -10.62 19.26 -9.16
CA GLU A 333 -11.35 18.61 -8.08
C GLU A 333 -10.66 18.81 -6.72
N ALA A 334 -9.33 18.68 -6.68
CA ALA A 334 -8.55 18.96 -5.48
C ALA A 334 -8.50 20.47 -5.13
N ALA A 335 -8.57 21.37 -6.11
CA ALA A 335 -8.65 22.81 -5.90
C ALA A 335 -9.98 23.22 -5.24
N LYS A 336 -11.10 22.62 -5.67
CA LYS A 336 -12.42 22.79 -5.04
C LYS A 336 -12.44 22.28 -3.60
N LEU A 337 -11.76 21.17 -3.33
CA LEU A 337 -11.64 20.62 -1.98
C LEU A 337 -10.77 21.52 -1.08
N LYS A 338 -9.64 22.03 -1.57
CA LYS A 338 -8.80 22.97 -0.80
C LYS A 338 -9.53 24.26 -0.43
N ALA A 339 -10.32 24.84 -1.33
CA ALA A 339 -11.13 26.02 -1.02
C ALA A 339 -12.17 25.74 0.08
N ARG A 340 -12.75 24.53 0.09
CA ARG A 340 -13.65 24.07 1.17
C ARG A 340 -12.91 23.91 2.49
N ASP A 341 -11.70 23.36 2.46
CA ASP A 341 -10.85 23.24 3.66
C ASP A 341 -10.52 24.62 4.24
N GLU A 342 -10.18 25.63 3.43
CA GLU A 342 -9.90 26.98 3.92
C GLU A 342 -11.08 27.62 4.68
N VAL A 343 -12.33 27.37 4.25
CA VAL A 343 -13.54 27.82 4.95
C VAL A 343 -13.68 27.12 6.31
N VAL A 344 -13.53 25.80 6.33
CA VAL A 344 -13.57 25.00 7.56
C VAL A 344 -12.46 25.42 8.53
N LEU A 345 -11.27 25.71 8.02
CA LEU A 345 -10.12 26.17 8.79
C LEU A 345 -10.34 27.53 9.42
N ASN A 346 -10.93 28.46 8.69
CA ASN A 346 -11.28 29.78 9.23
C ASN A 346 -12.34 29.69 10.34
N LEU A 347 -13.31 28.79 10.20
CA LEU A 347 -14.29 28.50 11.25
C LEU A 347 -13.61 27.94 12.51
N LEU A 348 -12.76 26.93 12.37
CA LEU A 348 -12.04 26.32 13.48
C LEU A 348 -11.07 27.28 14.18
N ARG A 349 -10.43 28.20 13.43
CA ARG A 349 -9.56 29.25 13.99
C ARG A 349 -10.30 30.22 14.88
N LYS A 350 -11.59 30.48 14.60
CA LYS A 350 -12.45 31.39 15.36
C LYS A 350 -13.38 30.64 16.33
N LYS A 351 -13.18 29.35 16.56
CA LYS A 351 -14.08 28.53 17.39
C LYS A 351 -14.33 29.14 18.79
N ASP A 352 -13.30 29.70 19.43
CA ASP A 352 -13.42 30.25 20.78
C ASP A 352 -14.25 31.55 20.82
N GLU A 353 -14.34 32.24 19.68
CA GLU A 353 -15.25 33.39 19.49
C GLU A 353 -16.70 32.92 19.34
N TYR A 354 -16.93 31.88 18.54
CA TYR A 354 -18.28 31.36 18.27
C TYR A 354 -18.86 30.52 19.41
N MET A 355 -18.03 29.82 20.18
CA MET A 355 -18.44 29.08 21.39
C MET A 355 -18.97 30.00 22.50
N LYS A 356 -18.77 31.32 22.40
CA LYS A 356 -19.35 32.30 23.31
C LYS A 356 -20.72 32.82 22.85
N LYS A 357 -21.16 32.49 21.63
CA LYS A 357 -22.42 32.97 21.05
C LYS A 357 -23.53 31.94 21.30
N PRO A 358 -24.56 32.25 22.10
CA PRO A 358 -25.65 31.33 22.36
C PRO A 358 -26.46 31.09 21.08
N PHE A 359 -26.82 29.84 20.83
CA PHE A 359 -27.76 29.52 19.76
C PHE A 359 -29.18 29.70 20.29
N LYS A 360 -29.96 30.54 19.62
CA LYS A 360 -31.35 30.87 19.99
C LYS A 360 -32.38 30.51 18.91
N GLY A 361 -31.93 29.85 17.86
CA GLY A 361 -32.79 29.37 16.78
C GLY A 361 -33.39 28.00 17.05
N GLU A 362 -34.08 27.48 16.05
CA GLU A 362 -34.69 26.15 16.05
C GLU A 362 -34.26 25.37 14.79
N ILE A 363 -33.82 24.12 14.95
CA ILE A 363 -33.59 23.21 13.82
C ILE A 363 -34.94 22.61 13.40
N LEU A 364 -35.43 23.01 12.22
CA LEU A 364 -36.69 22.56 11.64
C LEU A 364 -36.52 21.19 10.97
N GLU A 365 -35.46 21.01 10.19
CA GLU A 365 -35.18 19.76 9.47
C GLU A 365 -33.66 19.51 9.48
N ALA A 366 -33.26 18.23 9.58
CA ALA A 366 -31.88 17.83 9.34
C ALA A 366 -31.83 16.47 8.66
N SER A 367 -31.12 16.37 7.52
CA SER A 367 -30.98 15.11 6.81
C SER A 367 -29.53 14.84 6.44
N TYR A 368 -29.08 13.59 6.58
CA TYR A 368 -27.72 13.16 6.28
C TYR A 368 -27.72 12.05 5.24
N GLY A 369 -26.98 12.25 4.14
CA GLY A 369 -27.06 11.32 3.02
C GLY A 369 -26.24 11.72 1.81
N ALA A 370 -26.34 10.90 0.76
CA ALA A 370 -25.78 11.16 -0.56
C ALA A 370 -26.62 10.45 -1.61
N LYS A 371 -26.63 10.99 -2.84
CA LYS A 371 -27.42 10.46 -3.96
C LYS A 371 -28.90 10.36 -3.57
N ASP A 372 -29.47 9.15 -3.63
CA ASP A 372 -30.88 8.88 -3.35
C ASP A 372 -31.13 8.34 -1.93
N THR A 373 -30.10 8.25 -1.08
CA THR A 373 -30.20 7.70 0.28
C THR A 373 -29.98 8.79 1.33
N TRP A 374 -31.04 9.12 2.09
CA TRP A 374 -31.03 10.16 3.12
C TRP A 374 -31.67 9.67 4.42
N LEU A 375 -31.05 9.99 5.55
CA LEU A 375 -31.56 9.74 6.90
C LEU A 375 -31.99 11.05 7.55
N ASP A 376 -33.15 11.05 8.23
CA ASP A 376 -33.48 12.13 9.17
C ASP A 376 -32.57 12.01 10.40
N VAL A 377 -31.87 13.10 10.70
CA VAL A 377 -30.91 13.19 11.80
C VAL A 377 -31.20 14.36 12.74
N ARG A 378 -32.39 14.97 12.67
CA ARG A 378 -32.73 16.19 13.41
C ARG A 378 -32.51 16.03 14.92
N GLU A 379 -33.02 14.95 15.51
CA GLU A 379 -32.86 14.68 16.94
C GLU A 379 -31.39 14.46 17.32
N LYS A 380 -30.63 13.78 16.45
CA LYS A 380 -29.22 13.50 16.68
C LYS A 380 -28.38 14.76 16.60
N VAL A 381 -28.68 15.66 15.67
CA VAL A 381 -28.05 16.99 15.58
C VAL A 381 -28.40 17.82 16.82
N ASN A 382 -29.69 17.87 17.21
CA ASN A 382 -30.12 18.57 18.43
C ASN A 382 -29.42 18.05 19.68
N ALA A 383 -29.19 16.74 19.80
CA ALA A 383 -28.47 16.13 20.92
C ALA A 383 -26.97 16.51 20.99
N GLN A 384 -26.38 16.97 19.88
CA GLN A 384 -25.01 17.49 19.87
C GLN A 384 -24.95 18.99 20.20
N LEU A 385 -26.07 19.71 20.20
CA LEU A 385 -26.09 21.13 20.54
C LEU A 385 -25.86 21.32 22.04
N THR A 386 -24.92 22.20 22.38
CA THR A 386 -24.61 22.58 23.77
C THR A 386 -25.14 23.97 24.12
N GLY A 387 -26.16 24.44 23.39
CA GLY A 387 -26.78 25.77 23.57
C GLY A 387 -25.96 26.93 22.95
N VAL A 388 -24.89 26.62 22.22
CA VAL A 388 -24.05 27.60 21.51
C VAL A 388 -24.12 27.39 20.00
N SER A 389 -23.80 28.45 19.26
CA SER A 389 -23.96 28.48 17.80
C SER A 389 -22.91 27.66 17.05
N PHE A 390 -21.88 27.16 17.74
CA PHE A 390 -20.81 26.36 17.13
C PHE A 390 -20.76 24.96 17.73
N VAL A 391 -20.69 23.94 16.88
CA VAL A 391 -20.55 22.54 17.29
C VAL A 391 -19.49 21.85 16.46
N ASP A 392 -18.46 21.33 17.11
CA ASP A 392 -17.42 20.52 16.48
C ASP A 392 -17.83 19.04 16.48
N MET A 393 -18.13 18.49 15.30
CA MET A 393 -18.66 17.14 15.13
C MET A 393 -17.85 16.34 14.09
N PRO A 394 -16.63 15.89 14.41
CA PRO A 394 -15.73 15.31 13.40
C PRO A 394 -16.09 13.86 12.98
N LYS A 395 -17.24 13.31 13.39
CA LYS A 395 -17.61 11.89 13.19
C LYS A 395 -19.09 11.67 12.87
N TYR A 396 -19.58 12.26 11.78
CA TYR A 396 -20.98 12.19 11.35
C TYR A 396 -21.49 10.74 11.22
N ASN A 397 -20.73 9.83 10.60
CA ASN A 397 -21.17 8.43 10.45
C ASN A 397 -21.38 7.70 11.78
N THR A 398 -20.62 8.07 12.81
CA THR A 398 -20.80 7.51 14.16
C THR A 398 -21.99 8.14 14.86
N ILE A 399 -22.16 9.46 14.73
CA ILE A 399 -23.23 10.21 15.39
C ILE A 399 -24.58 9.88 14.73
N PHE A 400 -24.64 9.94 13.40
CA PHE A 400 -25.86 9.86 12.61
C PHE A 400 -26.22 8.47 12.10
N THR A 401 -25.30 7.51 12.21
CA THR A 401 -25.34 6.23 11.48
C THR A 401 -25.02 6.44 10.00
N ASP A 402 -24.18 5.58 9.41
CA ASP A 402 -23.77 5.70 8.01
C ASP A 402 -24.88 5.21 7.06
N PRO A 403 -25.54 6.10 6.29
CA PRO A 403 -26.59 5.73 5.34
C PRO A 403 -26.07 4.98 4.11
N ILE A 404 -24.83 5.26 3.69
CA ILE A 404 -24.24 4.70 2.48
C ILE A 404 -22.71 4.65 2.62
N ARG A 405 -22.18 3.43 2.72
CA ARG A 405 -20.75 3.18 2.91
C ARG A 405 -19.94 3.64 1.71
N ASP A 406 -18.72 4.08 1.97
CA ASP A 406 -17.69 4.45 0.97
C ASP A 406 -18.10 5.57 -0.01
N VAL A 407 -19.16 6.32 0.33
CA VAL A 407 -19.60 7.51 -0.38
C VAL A 407 -19.58 8.69 0.58
N VAL A 408 -18.98 9.81 0.15
CA VAL A 408 -18.97 11.07 0.92
C VAL A 408 -20.40 11.60 1.00
N LYS A 409 -20.86 11.88 2.22
CA LYS A 409 -22.21 12.34 2.52
C LYS A 409 -22.24 13.85 2.76
N THR A 410 -23.44 14.38 2.83
CA THR A 410 -23.72 15.79 3.10
C THR A 410 -24.77 15.85 4.21
N LEU A 411 -24.56 16.75 5.17
CA LEU A 411 -25.57 17.11 6.15
C LEU A 411 -26.32 18.33 5.64
N ARG A 412 -27.63 18.21 5.49
CA ARG A 412 -28.53 19.32 5.15
C ARG A 412 -29.25 19.77 6.40
N LEU A 413 -29.33 21.08 6.60
CA LEU A 413 -29.99 21.68 7.74
C LEU A 413 -30.92 22.79 7.29
N LYS A 414 -32.09 22.83 7.92
CA LYS A 414 -33.04 23.93 7.84
C LYS A 414 -33.24 24.49 9.23
N VAL A 415 -32.84 25.74 9.43
CA VAL A 415 -32.80 26.39 10.74
C VAL A 415 -33.62 27.67 10.71
N ARG A 416 -34.45 27.90 11.73
CA ARG A 416 -35.12 29.17 11.97
C ARG A 416 -34.29 29.99 12.95
N THR A 417 -33.90 31.21 12.58
CA THR A 417 -33.16 32.13 13.46
C THR A 417 -34.09 32.77 14.50
N GLU A 418 -33.50 33.44 15.51
CA GLU A 418 -34.25 34.23 16.52
C GLU A 418 -35.17 35.28 15.87
N GLU A 419 -34.77 35.83 14.72
CA GLU A 419 -35.51 36.81 13.93
C GLU A 419 -36.64 36.20 13.07
N GLY A 420 -36.86 34.87 13.17
CA GLY A 420 -37.89 34.15 12.43
C GLY A 420 -37.52 33.81 10.99
N LYS A 421 -36.30 34.15 10.54
CA LYS A 421 -35.81 33.83 9.19
C LYS A 421 -35.44 32.36 9.09
N VAL A 422 -35.90 31.70 8.04
CA VAL A 422 -35.51 30.31 7.73
C VAL A 422 -34.28 30.32 6.83
N VAL A 423 -33.24 29.63 7.24
CA VAL A 423 -31.97 29.48 6.52
C VAL A 423 -31.73 28.00 6.27
N GLU A 424 -31.40 27.67 5.03
CA GLU A 424 -31.02 26.33 4.61
C GLU A 424 -29.55 26.33 4.22
N PHE A 425 -28.82 25.31 4.66
CA PHE A 425 -27.43 25.15 4.29
C PHE A 425 -27.01 23.69 4.28
N GLU A 426 -26.02 23.40 3.44
CA GLU A 426 -25.41 22.09 3.29
C GLU A 426 -24.00 22.12 3.87
N LEU A 427 -23.68 21.08 4.63
CA LEU A 427 -22.41 20.90 5.29
C LEU A 427 -21.72 19.64 4.78
N PRO A 428 -20.43 19.73 4.42
CA PRO A 428 -19.63 18.54 4.15
C PRO A 428 -19.63 17.59 5.33
N GLU A 429 -19.54 16.29 5.05
CA GLU A 429 -19.36 15.27 6.07
C GLU A 429 -18.18 15.60 7.02
N ASN A 430 -18.43 15.48 8.33
CA ASN A 430 -17.48 15.79 9.41
C ASN A 430 -17.04 17.26 9.53
N SER A 431 -17.69 18.19 8.83
CA SER A 431 -17.41 19.61 9.00
C SER A 431 -17.99 20.14 10.33
N PRO A 432 -17.37 21.18 10.93
CA PRO A 432 -17.95 21.86 12.08
C PRO A 432 -19.22 22.60 11.66
N LEU A 433 -20.22 22.54 12.54
CA LEU A 433 -21.50 23.21 12.36
C LEU A 433 -21.42 24.61 12.98
N LEU A 434 -21.63 25.65 12.17
CA LEU A 434 -21.93 27.00 12.63
C LEU A 434 -23.38 27.32 12.31
N LEU A 435 -24.19 27.44 13.36
CA LEU A 435 -25.58 27.84 13.29
C LEU A 435 -25.69 29.37 13.18
N PRO A 436 -26.64 29.87 12.38
CA PRO A 436 -26.85 31.30 12.17
C PRO A 436 -27.38 32.05 13.39
#